data_AF-A0A2E2D7R1-F1
#
_entry.id   AF-A0A2E2D7R1-F1
#
_cell.length_a   1.000
_cell.length_b   1.000
_cell.length_c   1.000
_cell.angle_alpha   90.00
_cell.angle_beta   90.00
_cell.angle_gamma   90.00
#
_symmetry.space_group_name_H-M   'P 1'
#
loop_
_entity.id
_entity.type
_entity.pdbx_description
1 polymer ?
#
loop_
_entity_poly.entity_id
_entity_poly.type
_entity_poly.pdbx_seq_one_letter_code
_entity_poly.pdbx_strand_id
1 'polypeptide(L)'
;MLISELTPKQCLQAYLCCSYMYYIQFESLVEDHEYDALSKKLLDNYEDWKDHQHAYLVSKEDLQAGTLFTKKDSDYPEMVKQAATIWMRGTT
;
A
#
# COMPACT_ATOMS: atom_id res chain seq x y z
N MET A 1 -9.99 10.27 1.05
CA MET A 1 -10.16 8.94 1.65
C MET A 1 -9.58 9.00 3.05
N LEU A 2 -10.33 8.68 4.10
CA LEU A 2 -9.79 8.66 5.47
C LEU A 2 -9.23 7.27 5.76
N ILE A 3 -7.90 7.16 5.92
CA ILE A 3 -7.20 5.88 6.15
C ILE A 3 -7.69 5.17 7.42
N SER A 4 -8.14 5.95 8.42
CA SER A 4 -8.69 5.45 9.67
C SER A 4 -9.90 4.53 9.47
N GLU A 5 -10.74 4.79 8.46
CA GLU A 5 -11.99 4.06 8.21
C GLU A 5 -11.83 2.83 7.30
N LEU A 6 -10.66 2.64 6.70
CA LEU A 6 -10.42 1.52 5.79
C LEU A 6 -10.38 0.17 6.52
N THR A 7 -10.93 -0.86 5.88
CA THR A 7 -10.73 -2.26 6.30
C THR A 7 -9.26 -2.67 6.11
N PRO A 8 -8.74 -3.68 6.84
CA PRO A 8 -7.35 -4.14 6.68
C PRO A 8 -6.99 -4.51 5.22
N LYS A 9 -7.92 -5.12 4.47
CA LYS A 9 -7.73 -5.46 3.05
C LYS A 9 -7.64 -4.22 2.16
N GLN A 10 -8.45 -3.20 2.43
CA GLN A 10 -8.34 -1.91 1.73
C GLN A 10 -7.05 -1.17 2.12
N CYS A 11 -6.60 -1.27 3.37
CA CYS A 11 -5.30 -0.74 3.78
C CYS A 11 -4.15 -1.37 2.99
N LEU A 12 -4.22 -2.67 2.69
CA LEU A 12 -3.18 -3.35 1.90
C LEU A 12 -3.13 -2.78 0.48
N GLN A 13 -4.30 -2.62 -0.15
CA GLN A 13 -4.38 -1.98 -1.47
C GLN A 13 -3.82 -0.55 -1.43
N ALA A 14 -4.21 0.23 -0.42
CA ALA A 14 -3.74 1.60 -0.27
C ALA A 14 -2.21 1.67 -0.09
N TYR A 15 -1.66 0.79 0.77
CA TYR A 15 -0.22 0.68 1.02
C TYR A 15 0.55 0.34 -0.26
N LEU A 16 0.07 -0.61 -1.06
CA LEU A 16 0.67 -0.96 -2.34
C LEU A 16 0.61 0.20 -3.36
N CYS A 17 -0.53 0.89 -3.45
CA CYS A 17 -0.66 2.07 -4.33
C CYS A 17 0.29 3.20 -3.93
N CYS A 18 0.38 3.50 -2.63
CA CYS A 18 1.27 4.54 -2.11
C CYS A 18 2.73 4.16 -2.34
N SER A 19 3.12 2.92 -2.06
CA SER A 19 4.48 2.40 -2.29
C SER A 19 4.88 2.50 -3.76
N TYR A 20 3.99 2.09 -4.66
CA TYR A 20 4.23 2.15 -6.09
C TYR A 20 4.42 3.60 -6.55
N MET A 21 3.53 4.51 -6.16
CA MET A 21 3.65 5.91 -6.56
C MET A 21 4.91 6.55 -6.01
N TYR A 22 5.24 6.30 -4.74
CA TYR A 22 6.37 6.93 -4.10
C TYR A 22 7.71 6.42 -4.63
N TYR A 23 7.92 5.09 -4.69
CA TYR A 23 9.21 4.51 -5.05
C TYR A 23 9.43 4.34 -6.56
N ILE A 24 8.36 4.20 -7.34
CA ILE A 24 8.46 3.95 -8.80
C ILE A 24 8.13 5.20 -9.61
N GLN A 25 7.06 5.92 -9.24
CA GLN A 25 6.62 7.11 -9.96
C GLN A 25 7.17 8.42 -9.38
N PHE A 26 7.83 8.37 -8.22
CA PHE A 26 8.37 9.53 -7.50
C PHE A 26 7.31 10.57 -7.12
N GLU A 27 6.08 10.11 -6.83
CA GLU A 27 4.92 10.93 -6.49
C GLU A 27 4.33 10.49 -5.15
N SER A 28 3.99 11.44 -4.28
CA SER A 28 3.41 11.13 -2.96
C SER A 28 1.89 11.26 -2.98
N LEU A 29 1.18 10.16 -2.73
CA LEU A 29 -0.29 10.17 -2.63
C LEU A 29 -0.81 10.63 -1.27
N VAL A 30 -0.03 10.39 -0.23
CA VAL A 30 -0.35 10.63 1.18
C VAL A 30 0.86 11.24 1.87
N GLU A 31 0.67 11.76 3.09
CA GLU A 31 1.78 12.21 3.92
C GLU A 31 2.51 11.01 4.57
N ASP A 32 3.77 11.23 4.97
CA ASP A 32 4.64 10.20 5.56
C ASP A 32 4.00 9.55 6.80
N HIS A 33 3.38 10.38 7.66
CA HIS A 33 2.72 9.91 8.88
C HIS A 33 1.48 9.04 8.59
N GLU A 34 0.80 9.28 7.48
CA GLU A 34 -0.35 8.50 7.02
C GLU A 34 0.10 7.14 6.47
N TYR A 35 1.21 7.12 5.73
CA TYR A 35 1.83 5.90 5.24
C TYR A 35 2.35 5.01 6.38
N ASP A 36 3.00 5.61 7.38
CA ASP A 36 3.42 4.90 8.60
C ASP A 36 2.23 4.30 9.35
N ALA A 37 1.12 5.04 9.42
CA ALA A 37 -0.11 4.55 10.04
C ALA A 37 -0.70 3.35 9.27
N LEU A 38 -0.65 3.36 7.93
CA LEU A 38 -1.01 2.19 7.10
C LEU A 38 -0.14 0.98 7.43
N SER A 39 1.18 1.15 7.47
CA SER A 39 2.11 0.06 7.75
C SER A 39 1.83 -0.59 9.11
N LYS A 40 1.64 0.24 10.15
CA LYS A 40 1.32 -0.24 11.51
C LYS A 40 -0.03 -0.97 11.54
N LYS A 41 -1.07 -0.39 10.94
CA LYS A 41 -2.40 -1.01 10.90
C LYS A 41 -2.38 -2.36 10.17
N LEU A 42 -1.60 -2.49 9.11
CA LEU A 42 -1.39 -3.76 8.42
C LEU A 42 -0.63 -4.77 9.29
N LEU A 43 0.41 -4.33 10.00
CA LEU A 43 1.17 -5.20 10.89
C LEU A 43 0.31 -5.73 12.04
N ASP A 44 -0.50 -4.87 12.66
CA ASP A 44 -1.37 -5.21 13.79
C ASP A 44 -2.50 -6.16 13.38
N ASN A 45 -2.96 -6.08 12.13
CA ASN A 45 -4.06 -6.89 11.60
C ASN A 45 -3.56 -7.91 10.55
N TYR A 46 -2.31 -8.35 10.63
CA TYR A 46 -1.67 -9.23 9.62
C TYR A 46 -2.53 -10.45 9.25
N GLU A 47 -3.14 -11.07 10.26
CA GLU A 47 -3.96 -12.27 10.10
C GLU A 47 -5.26 -12.03 9.30
N ASP A 48 -5.77 -10.79 9.26
CA ASP A 48 -7.06 -10.43 8.65
C ASP A 48 -6.98 -10.17 7.14
N TRP A 49 -5.77 -9.94 6.62
CA TRP A 49 -5.55 -9.63 5.20
C TRP A 49 -4.53 -10.53 4.51
N LYS A 50 -3.82 -11.40 5.23
CA LYS A 50 -2.84 -12.33 4.65
C LYS A 50 -3.40 -13.27 3.57
N ASP A 51 -4.72 -13.44 3.53
CA ASP A 51 -5.45 -14.22 2.52
C ASP A 51 -5.73 -13.42 1.21
N HIS A 52 -5.42 -12.13 1.19
CA HIS A 52 -5.65 -11.27 0.04
C HIS A 52 -4.76 -11.68 -1.15
N GLN A 53 -5.28 -11.59 -2.37
CA GLN A 53 -4.59 -12.00 -3.59
C GLN A 53 -3.22 -11.35 -3.81
N HIS A 54 -3.01 -10.14 -3.27
CA HIS A 54 -1.74 -9.39 -3.36
C HIS A 54 -0.90 -9.44 -2.08
N ALA A 55 -1.29 -10.21 -1.07
CA ALA A 55 -0.57 -10.30 0.20
C ALA A 55 0.87 -10.80 0.02
N TYR A 56 1.13 -11.61 -1.02
CA TYR A 56 2.48 -12.09 -1.36
C TYR A 56 3.50 -10.97 -1.69
N LEU A 57 3.02 -9.75 -1.96
CA LEU A 57 3.90 -8.61 -2.20
C LEU A 57 4.45 -8.01 -0.90
N VAL A 58 3.81 -8.24 0.23
CA VAL A 58 4.17 -7.57 1.49
C VAL A 58 4.57 -8.61 2.51
N SER A 59 5.83 -8.59 2.91
CA SER A 59 6.32 -9.41 4.01
C SER A 59 6.06 -8.73 5.36
N LYS A 60 6.15 -9.50 6.45
CA LYS A 60 6.00 -8.93 7.80
C LYS A 60 7.19 -8.02 8.14
N GLU A 61 8.35 -8.34 7.59
CA GLU A 61 9.59 -7.57 7.71
C GLU A 61 9.47 -6.20 7.03
N ASP A 62 8.85 -6.12 5.84
CA ASP A 62 8.57 -4.85 5.16
C ASP A 62 7.72 -3.93 6.04
N LEU A 63 6.68 -4.51 6.68
CA LEU A 63 5.78 -3.77 7.57
C LEU A 63 6.45 -3.31 8.87
N GLN A 64 7.34 -4.14 9.44
CA GLN A 64 8.15 -3.78 10.60
C GLN A 64 9.18 -2.69 10.27
N ALA A 65 9.74 -2.72 9.06
CA ALA A 65 10.64 -1.69 8.56
C ALA A 65 9.88 -0.39 8.22
N GLY A 66 8.57 -0.45 7.99
CA GLY A 66 7.76 0.70 7.61
C GLY A 66 7.93 1.11 6.14
N THR A 67 8.42 0.21 5.28
CA THR A 67 8.76 0.55 3.90
C THR A 67 8.61 -0.65 2.96
N LEU A 68 8.27 -0.37 1.71
CA LEU A 68 8.20 -1.36 0.63
C LEU A 68 9.17 -1.02 -0.52
N PHE A 69 10.32 -0.41 -0.20
CA PHE A 69 11.31 0.02 -1.20
C PHE A 69 11.94 -1.12 -2.00
N THR A 70 11.83 -2.36 -1.52
CA THR A 70 12.45 -3.55 -2.11
C THR A 70 11.81 -3.95 -3.44
N LYS A 71 10.59 -3.45 -3.72
CA LYS A 71 9.82 -3.80 -4.91
C LYS A 71 10.18 -2.94 -6.10
N LYS A 72 10.20 -3.58 -7.27
CA LYS A 72 10.42 -2.96 -8.58
C LYS A 72 9.09 -2.84 -9.30
N ASP A 73 9.06 -2.00 -10.33
CA ASP A 73 7.89 -1.83 -11.21
C ASP A 73 7.32 -3.16 -11.73
N SER A 74 8.18 -4.13 -12.08
CA SER A 74 7.77 -5.45 -12.58
C SER A 74 7.06 -6.32 -11.55
N ASP A 75 7.22 -6.04 -10.25
CA ASP A 75 6.64 -6.85 -9.18
C ASP A 75 5.17 -6.48 -8.92
N TYR A 76 4.76 -5.25 -9.29
CA TYR A 76 3.41 -4.76 -9.07
C TYR A 76 2.45 -5.27 -10.15
N PRO A 77 1.31 -5.89 -9.77
CA PRO A 77 0.25 -6.21 -10.71
C PRO A 77 -0.32 -4.96 -11.37
N GLU A 78 -0.71 -5.09 -12.63
CA GLU A 78 -1.27 -3.98 -13.42
C GLU A 78 -2.49 -3.32 -12.73
N MET A 79 -3.30 -4.12 -12.02
CA MET A 79 -4.43 -3.61 -11.23
C MET A 79 -4.01 -2.61 -10.15
N VAL A 80 -2.87 -2.84 -9.48
CA VAL A 80 -2.35 -1.93 -8.45
C VAL A 80 -1.87 -0.63 -9.10
N LYS A 81 -1.15 -0.73 -10.22
CA LYS A 81 -0.64 0.43 -10.96
C LYS A 81 -1.79 1.33 -11.41
N GLN A 82 -2.82 0.75 -12.01
CA GLN A 82 -4.00 1.47 -12.47
C GLN A 82 -4.78 2.09 -11.30
N ALA A 83 -5.01 1.35 -10.21
CA ALA A 83 -5.68 1.87 -9.03
C ALA A 83 -4.92 3.07 -8.43
N ALA A 84 -3.60 3.01 -8.37
CA ALA A 84 -2.77 4.12 -7.91
C ALA A 84 -2.90 5.34 -8.82
N THR A 85 -2.86 5.15 -10.15
CA THR A 85 -3.02 6.24 -11.12
C THR A 85 -4.41 6.89 -11.03
N ILE A 86 -5.46 6.09 -10.84
CA ILE A 86 -6.83 6.58 -10.66
C ILE A 86 -6.93 7.43 -9.39
N TRP A 87 -6.35 6.95 -8.27
CA TRP A 87 -6.29 7.70 -7.02
C TRP A 87 -5.58 9.04 -7.20
N MET A 88 -4.38 9.04 -7.81
CA MET A 88 -3.64 10.27 -8.08
C MET A 88 -4.45 11.29 -8.88
N ARG A 89 -5.26 10.83 -9.83
CA ARG A 89 -6.12 11.68 -10.69
C ARG A 89 -7.40 12.15 -9.99
N GLY A 90 -7.67 11.70 -8.77
CA GLY A 90 -8.86 12.09 -7.99
C GLY A 90 -10.19 11.63 -8.59
N THR A 91 -10.17 10.66 -9.51
CA THR A 91 -11.40 10.10 -10.11
C THR A 91 -11.77 8.86 -9.32
N THR A 92 -12.83 8.92 -8.49
CA THR A 92 -13.29 7.77 -7.67
C THR A 92 -14.68 7.36 -8.11
#